data_AF-A0A661GT11-F1
#
_entry.id   AF-A0A661GT11-F1
#
_cell.length_a   1.000
_cell.length_b   1.000
_cell.length_c   1.000
_cell.angle_alpha   90.00
_cell.angle_beta   90.00
_cell.angle_gamma   90.00
#
_symmetry.space_group_name_H-M   'P 1'
#
loop_
_entity.id
_entity.type
_entity.pdbx_description
1 polymer ?
#
loop_
_entity_poly.entity_id
_entity_poly.type
_entity_poly.pdbx_seq_one_letter_code
_entity_poly.pdbx_strand_id
1 'polypeptide(L)' 'MIVDKNDKLSPEDQARVDEYLALPIHQVERRPYSPWKLLLVLWAVVSILGGLSYYFAWVNDVL' A
#
# COMPACT_ATOMS: atom_id res chain seq x y z
N MET A 1 7.99 -34.01 1.91
CA MET A 1 7.76 -33.39 3.22
C MET A 1 6.30 -32.98 3.26
N ILE A 2 5.50 -33.69 4.06
CA ILE A 2 4.06 -33.49 4.13
C ILE A 2 3.84 -32.42 5.21
N VAL A 3 3.32 -31.26 4.83
CA VAL A 3 2.92 -30.21 5.77
C VAL A 3 1.62 -30.69 6.44
N ASP A 4 1.71 -31.06 7.71
CA ASP A 4 0.59 -31.52 8.52
C ASP A 4 -0.22 -30.31 9.06
N LYS A 5 -1.49 -30.55 9.36
CA LYS A 5 -2.58 -29.60 9.63
C LYS A 5 -2.43 -28.80 10.94
N ASN A 6 -1.28 -28.90 11.61
CA ASN A 6 -0.90 -28.12 12.78
C ASN A 6 0.48 -27.51 12.53
N ASP A 7 0.50 -26.42 11.79
CA ASP A 7 1.68 -25.63 11.44
C ASP A 7 2.24 -24.87 12.67
N LYS A 8 2.41 -25.59 13.77
CA LYS A 8 2.95 -25.08 15.03
C LYS A 8 4.45 -25.31 15.01
N LEU A 9 5.19 -24.21 14.98
CA LEU A 9 6.62 -24.21 15.25
C LEU A 9 6.90 -24.97 16.56
N SER A 10 8.04 -25.66 16.61
CA SER A 10 8.58 -26.17 17.88
C SER A 10 8.59 -25.02 18.90
N PRO A 11 8.37 -25.27 20.20
CA PRO A 11 8.42 -24.23 21.22
C PRO A 11 9.70 -23.39 21.19
N GLU A 12 10.84 -24.02 20.84
CA GLU A 12 12.12 -23.34 20.66
C GLU A 12 12.10 -22.39 19.46
N ASP A 13 11.57 -22.83 18.32
CA ASP A 13 11.52 -22.02 17.11
C ASP A 13 10.50 -20.88 17.25
N GLN A 14 9.39 -21.12 17.95
CA GLN A 14 8.44 -20.08 18.30
C GLN A 14 9.09 -19.01 19.18
N ALA A 15 9.87 -19.41 20.19
CA ALA A 15 10.57 -18.46 21.06
C ALA A 15 11.56 -17.58 20.28
N ARG A 16 12.30 -18.14 19.32
CA ARG A 16 13.19 -17.37 18.44
C ARG A 16 12.42 -16.37 17.57
N VAL A 17 11.26 -16.76 17.05
CA VAL A 17 10.39 -15.87 16.26
C VAL A 17 9.86 -14.73 17.11
N ASP A 18 9.41 -15.03 18.33
CA ASP A 18 8.87 -14.02 19.25
C ASP A 18 9.95 -13.01 19.65
N GLU A 19 11.17 -13.47 19.95
CA GLU A 19 12.33 -12.61 20.23
C GLU A 19 12.66 -11.71 19.04
N TYR A 20 12.61 -12.25 17.82
CA TYR A 20 12.83 -11.51 16.60
C TYR A 20 11.74 -10.45 16.36
N LEU A 21 10.46 -10.78 16.52
CA LEU A 21 9.35 -9.85 16.34
C LEU A 21 9.28 -8.76 17.42
N ALA A 22 9.82 -9.01 18.62
CA ALA A 22 9.90 -8.04 19.70
C ALA A 22 10.92 -6.92 19.44
N LEU A 23 11.83 -7.09 18.47
CA LEU A 23 12.85 -6.09 18.14
C LEU A 23 12.21 -4.71 17.84
N PRO A 24 12.80 -3.60 18.30
CA PRO A 24 12.25 -2.25 18.12
C PRO A 24 11.97 -1.87 16.66
N ILE A 25 12.71 -2.48 15.71
CA ILE A 25 12.54 -2.26 14.27
C ILE A 25 11.19 -2.75 13.74
N HIS A 26 10.52 -3.66 14.46
CA HIS A 26 9.24 -4.27 14.07
C HIS A 26 8.04 -3.68 14.82
N GLN A 27 8.27 -2.86 15.87
CA GLN A 27 7.22 -2.21 16.66
C GLN A 27 6.77 -0.86 16.07
N VAL A 28 6.74 -0.76 14.75
CA VAL A 28 6.31 0.46 14.07
C VAL A 28 4.79 0.44 13.92
N GLU A 29 4.12 1.44 14.50
CA GLU A 29 2.69 1.66 14.26
C GLU A 29 2.44 1.91 12.77
N ARG A 30 1.94 0.88 12.08
CA ARG A 30 1.56 0.99 10.68
C ARG A 30 0.22 1.71 10.62
N ARG A 31 0.25 2.95 10.13
CA ARG A 31 -1.00 3.65 9.81
C ARG A 31 -1.83 2.78 8.85
N PRO A 32 -3.13 2.63 9.10
CA PRO A 32 -3.99 1.86 8.22
C PRO A 32 -3.94 2.46 6.81
N TYR A 33 -3.68 1.60 5.83
CA TYR A 33 -3.72 1.99 4.43
C TYR A 33 -5.14 2.40 4.06
N SER A 34 -5.29 3.57 3.42
CA SER A 34 -6.57 4.09 2.99
C SER A 34 -6.61 4.18 1.46
N PRO A 35 -7.15 3.16 0.78
CA PRO A 35 -7.18 3.10 -0.69
C PRO A 35 -7.81 4.33 -1.33
N TRP A 36 -8.87 4.85 -0.72
CA TRP A 36 -9.61 6.01 -1.20
C TRP A 36 -8.77 7.28 -1.30
N LYS A 37 -7.82 7.50 -0.38
CA LYS A 37 -6.94 8.67 -0.43
C LYS A 37 -6.06 8.65 -1.69
N LEU A 38 -5.53 7.48 -2.03
CA LEU A 38 -4.72 7.31 -3.23
C LEU A 38 -5.55 7.45 -4.50
N LEU A 39 -6.76 6.88 -4.53
CA LEU A 39 -7.67 7.03 -5.65
C LEU A 39 -8.07 8.48 -5.89
N LEU A 40 -8.36 9.25 -4.82
CA LEU A 40 -8.70 10.68 -4.93
C LEU A 40 -7.56 11.50 -5.51
N VAL A 41 -6.33 11.27 -5.03
CA VAL A 41 -5.14 11.97 -5.53
C VAL A 41 -4.90 11.64 -6.99
N LEU A 42 -4.97 10.36 -7.37
CA LEU A 42 -4.81 9.93 -8.76
C LEU A 42 -5.87 10.58 -9.66
N TRP A 43 -7.13 10.52 -9.26
CA TRP A 43 -8.24 11.12 -9.98
C TRP A 43 -8.04 12.61 -10.17
N ALA A 44 -7.68 13.34 -9.10
CA ALA A 44 -7.44 14.78 -9.18
C ALA A 44 -6.33 15.13 -10.17
N VAL A 45 -5.20 14.40 -10.15
CA VAL A 45 -4.09 14.63 -11.09
C VAL A 45 -4.52 14.40 -12.52
N VAL A 46 -5.21 13.29 -12.81
CA VAL A 46 -5.68 12.96 -14.16
C VAL A 46 -6.72 13.97 -14.64
N SER A 47 -7.66 14.37 -13.78
CA SER A 47 -8.68 15.37 -14.11
C SER A 47 -8.07 16.74 -14.40
N ILE A 48 -7.06 17.17 -13.64
CA ILE A 48 -6.37 18.44 -13.88
C ILE A 48 -5.63 18.40 -15.21
N LEU A 49 -4.83 17.36 -15.46
CA LEU A 49 -4.09 17.24 -16.72
C LEU A 49 -5.03 17.15 -17.93
N GLY A 50 -6.12 16.38 -17.82
CA GLY A 50 -7.14 16.29 -18.85
C GLY A 50 -7.85 17.63 -19.08
N GLY A 51 -8.22 18.33 -18.01
CA GLY A 51 -8.83 19.66 -18.07
C GLY A 51 -7.92 20.69 -18.72
N LEU A 52 -6.63 20.70 -18.36
CA LEU A 52 -5.62 21.57 -18.97
C LEU A 52 -5.44 21.24 -20.46
N SER A 53 -5.35 19.97 -20.82
CA SER A 53 -5.25 19.55 -22.22
C SER A 53 -6.46 19.99 -23.04
N TYR A 54 -7.67 19.83 -22.50
CA TYR A 54 -8.90 20.27 -23.14
C TYR A 54 -8.95 21.78 -23.29
N TYR A 55 -8.58 22.51 -22.23
CA TYR A 55 -8.49 23.96 -22.25
C TYR A 55 -7.52 24.47 -23.33
N PHE A 56 -6.33 23.87 -23.45
CA PHE A 56 -5.39 24.23 -24.51
C PHE A 56 -5.96 23.93 -25.90
N ALA A 57 -6.60 22.78 -26.10
CA ALA A 57 -7.21 22.46 -27.39
C ALA A 57 -8.29 23.48 -27.77
N TRP A 58 -9.11 23.91 -26.81
CA TRP A 58 -10.14 24.93 -27.00
C TRP A 58 -9.55 26.31 -27.35
N VAL A 59 -8.49 26.74 -26.65
CA VAL A 59 -7.85 28.05 -26.91
C VAL A 59 -7.13 28.10 -28.27
N ASN A 60 -6.68 26.95 -28.79
CA ASN A 60 -5.95 26.88 -30.05
C ASN A 60 -6.86 26.53 -31.26
N ASP A 61 -8.19 26.57 -31.10
CA ASP A 61 -9.17 26.19 -32.14
C ASP A 61 -8.92 24.78 -32.74
N VAL A 62 -8.36 23.88 -31.94
CA VAL A 62 -8.09 22.48 -32.34
C VAL A 62 -9.34 21.60 -32.19
N LEU A 63 -10.37 22.11 -31.52
CA LEU A 63 -11.60 21.44 -31.12
C LEU A 63 -12.79 21.79 -32.02
#